data_AF-A0A8S9Y057-F1
#
_entry.id   AF-A0A8S9Y057-F1
#
_cell.length_a   1.000
_cell.length_b   1.000
_cell.length_c   1.000
_cell.angle_alpha   90.00
_cell.angle_beta   90.00
_cell.angle_gamma   90.00
#
_symmetry.space_group_name_H-M   'P 1'
#
loop_
_entity.id
_entity.type
_entity.pdbx_description
1 polymer ?
#
loop_
_entity_poly.entity_id
_entity_poly.type
_entity_poly.pdbx_seq_one_letter_code
_entity_poly.pdbx_strand_id
1 'polypeptide(L)'
;MEILVENNKARSLRQRVRKLRVTLAVQINVALIGCQVTAKLYGTCGPWLVNLHSSWFVAHSKQILRDLIELKIEKLAKTQRDKERSISLIEALPLQAKRAIKRIVEGNASQWLSVIPLAADNLDLSTTQFRDAISMRYGRKPSNLPTKCDGCEAVMTLNHALNCKKGGLVKRGHDQVRDEVAELAKLAWRGVMVEPIMLESGDGTPGLIADIKVQDEAARAKHHKYDGAAEDLRGSFTPLITSCEGVLHREFSMFEKNLVDTLSDKWGKPRSVVAGWAKVKIQMAVIRAVSIRLRESRRPLRGISRLEREVNCGVDLGLEDGAPLPLPID
;
A
#
# COMPACT_ATOMS: atom_id res chain seq x y z
N MET A 1 9.94 -24.73 -15.13
CA MET A 1 8.97 -25.52 -15.93
C MET A 1 7.52 -25.24 -15.56
N GLU A 2 7.15 -25.11 -14.28
CA GLU A 2 5.75 -24.85 -13.86
C GLU A 2 5.13 -23.56 -14.43
N ILE A 3 5.88 -22.46 -14.48
CA ILE A 3 5.41 -21.16 -15.04
C ILE A 3 5.07 -21.27 -16.54
N LEU A 4 5.82 -22.07 -17.29
CA LEU A 4 5.58 -22.31 -18.73
C LEU A 4 4.34 -23.20 -18.94
N VAL A 5 4.14 -24.19 -18.08
CA VAL A 5 2.94 -25.05 -18.09
C VAL A 5 1.68 -24.24 -17.78
N GLU A 6 1.74 -23.34 -16.80
CA GLU A 6 0.63 -22.45 -16.45
C GLU A 6 0.30 -21.42 -17.54
N ASN A 7 1.31 -20.81 -18.15
CA ASN A 7 1.10 -19.91 -19.28
C ASN A 7 0.47 -20.62 -20.47
N ASN A 8 0.86 -21.87 -20.73
CA ASN A 8 0.25 -22.70 -21.78
C ASN A 8 -1.21 -23.07 -21.45
N LYS A 9 -1.54 -23.40 -20.20
CA LYS A 9 -2.92 -23.64 -19.77
C LYS A 9 -3.80 -22.39 -19.87
N ALA A 10 -3.32 -21.24 -19.40
CA ALA A 10 -4.05 -19.96 -19.49
C ALA A 10 -4.22 -19.48 -20.96
N ARG A 11 -3.23 -19.75 -21.82
CA ARG A 11 -3.30 -19.47 -23.27
C ARG A 11 -4.28 -20.42 -23.97
N SER A 12 -4.26 -21.70 -23.64
CA SER A 12 -5.24 -22.71 -24.08
C SER A 12 -6.66 -22.31 -23.67
N LEU A 13 -6.85 -21.81 -22.45
CA LEU A 13 -8.15 -21.37 -21.98
C LEU A 13 -8.66 -20.12 -22.71
N ARG A 14 -7.80 -19.10 -22.90
CA ARG A 14 -8.15 -17.92 -23.71
C ARG A 14 -8.48 -18.30 -25.15
N GLN A 15 -7.77 -19.27 -25.72
CA GLN A 15 -8.10 -19.85 -27.03
C GLN A 15 -9.45 -20.56 -27.00
N ARG A 16 -9.75 -21.36 -25.99
CA ARG A 16 -11.05 -22.06 -25.86
C ARG A 16 -12.21 -21.07 -25.69
N VAL A 17 -12.07 -20.04 -24.85
CA VAL A 17 -13.07 -18.97 -24.67
C VAL A 17 -13.26 -18.14 -25.94
N ARG A 18 -12.18 -17.84 -26.67
CA ARG A 18 -12.27 -17.19 -28.00
C ARG A 18 -12.99 -18.08 -29.01
N LYS A 19 -12.63 -19.36 -29.07
CA LYS A 19 -13.26 -20.35 -29.97
C LYS A 19 -14.74 -20.46 -29.65
N LEU A 20 -15.11 -20.52 -28.38
CA LEU A 20 -16.49 -20.48 -27.87
C LEU A 20 -17.25 -19.23 -28.32
N ARG A 21 -16.68 -18.03 -28.16
CA ARG A 21 -17.32 -16.78 -28.65
C ARG A 21 -17.55 -16.80 -30.15
N VAL A 22 -16.59 -17.31 -30.92
CA VAL A 22 -16.69 -17.42 -32.38
C VAL A 22 -17.74 -18.46 -32.79
N THR A 23 -17.74 -19.65 -32.18
CA THR A 23 -18.72 -20.70 -32.48
C THR A 23 -20.14 -20.26 -32.12
N LEU A 24 -20.32 -19.60 -30.96
CA LEU A 24 -21.61 -19.07 -30.53
C LEU A 24 -22.13 -18.00 -31.49
N ALA A 25 -21.26 -17.09 -31.95
CA ALA A 25 -21.63 -16.06 -32.92
C ALA A 25 -22.02 -16.65 -34.28
N VAL A 26 -21.29 -17.67 -34.76
CA VAL A 26 -21.61 -18.38 -36.01
C VAL A 26 -22.95 -19.10 -35.90
N GLN A 27 -23.22 -19.78 -34.80
CA GLN A 27 -24.48 -20.52 -34.61
C GLN A 27 -25.69 -19.60 -34.40
N ILE A 28 -25.54 -18.49 -33.68
CA ILE A 28 -26.58 -17.47 -33.58
C ILE A 28 -26.91 -16.93 -34.99
N ASN A 29 -25.89 -16.64 -35.80
CA ASN A 29 -26.10 -16.20 -37.18
C ASN A 29 -26.75 -17.28 -38.06
N VAL A 30 -26.32 -18.54 -37.98
CA VAL A 30 -26.93 -19.66 -38.73
C VAL A 30 -28.38 -19.88 -38.31
N ALA A 31 -28.70 -19.76 -37.01
CA ALA A 31 -30.06 -19.88 -36.50
C ALA A 31 -30.95 -18.70 -36.93
N LEU A 32 -30.42 -17.47 -36.92
CA LEU A 32 -31.10 -16.28 -37.43
C LEU A 32 -31.40 -16.40 -38.93
N ILE A 33 -30.42 -16.86 -39.71
CA ILE A 33 -30.57 -17.10 -41.16
C ILE A 33 -31.60 -18.20 -41.40
N GLY A 34 -31.52 -19.32 -40.66
CA GLY A 34 -32.49 -20.41 -40.75
C GLY A 34 -33.91 -19.99 -40.42
N CYS A 35 -34.09 -19.12 -39.41
CA CYS A 35 -35.37 -18.54 -39.02
C CYS A 35 -35.92 -17.58 -40.10
N GLN A 36 -35.07 -16.74 -40.70
CA GLN A 36 -35.46 -15.84 -41.80
C GLN A 36 -35.89 -16.60 -43.07
N VAL A 37 -35.19 -17.70 -43.40
CA VAL A 37 -35.48 -18.52 -44.57
C VAL A 37 -36.79 -19.31 -44.38
N THR A 38 -37.03 -19.89 -43.20
CA THR A 38 -38.28 -20.63 -42.93
C THR A 38 -39.49 -19.71 -42.82
N ALA A 39 -39.34 -18.52 -42.23
CA ALA A 39 -40.38 -17.50 -42.21
C ALA A 39 -40.78 -17.04 -43.62
N LYS A 40 -39.81 -16.94 -44.55
CA LYS A 40 -40.06 -16.59 -45.96
C LYS A 40 -40.74 -17.71 -46.76
N LEU A 41 -40.42 -18.97 -46.49
CA LEU A 41 -40.91 -20.10 -47.29
C LEU A 41 -42.26 -20.65 -46.80
N TYR A 42 -42.55 -20.59 -45.50
CA TYR A 42 -43.67 -21.32 -44.91
C TYR A 42 -44.60 -20.46 -44.05
N GLY A 43 -44.36 -19.15 -43.94
CA GLY A 43 -45.23 -18.20 -43.20
C GLY A 43 -45.29 -18.41 -41.68
N THR A 44 -44.63 -19.46 -41.15
CA THR A 44 -44.55 -19.77 -39.72
C THR A 44 -43.19 -20.36 -39.37
N CYS A 45 -42.68 -20.08 -38.16
CA CYS A 45 -41.44 -20.65 -37.67
C CYS A 45 -41.73 -22.03 -37.05
N GLY A 46 -41.28 -23.11 -37.70
CA GLY A 46 -41.59 -24.49 -37.29
C GLY A 46 -41.03 -24.85 -35.89
N PRO A 47 -41.77 -25.59 -35.03
CA PRO A 47 -41.36 -25.93 -33.66
C PRO A 47 -40.03 -26.70 -33.51
N TRP A 48 -39.55 -27.33 -34.58
CA TRP A 48 -38.34 -28.17 -34.57
C TRP A 48 -37.02 -27.37 -34.44
N LEU A 49 -36.98 -26.12 -34.91
CA LEU A 49 -35.77 -25.26 -34.85
C LEU A 49 -35.48 -24.74 -33.42
N VAL A 50 -36.51 -24.63 -32.57
CA VAL A 50 -36.38 -24.15 -31.19
C VAL A 50 -35.82 -25.22 -30.25
N ASN A 51 -36.19 -26.50 -30.46
CA ASN A 51 -35.86 -27.59 -29.55
C ASN A 51 -34.41 -28.08 -29.67
N LEU A 52 -33.87 -28.24 -30.89
CA LEU A 52 -32.49 -28.70 -31.11
C LEU A 52 -31.45 -27.65 -30.67
N HIS A 53 -31.77 -26.37 -30.86
CA HIS A 53 -30.93 -25.26 -30.43
C HIS A 53 -30.91 -25.11 -28.90
N SER A 54 -32.03 -25.38 -28.21
CA SER A 54 -32.10 -25.32 -26.75
C SER A 54 -31.25 -26.41 -26.07
N SER A 55 -31.30 -27.66 -26.54
CA SER A 55 -30.55 -28.77 -25.93
C SER A 55 -29.04 -28.62 -26.10
N TRP A 56 -28.60 -28.23 -27.29
CA TRP A 56 -27.18 -27.96 -27.56
C TRP A 56 -26.68 -26.74 -26.76
N PHE A 57 -27.45 -25.65 -26.70
CA PHE A 57 -27.12 -24.46 -25.89
C PHE A 57 -27.07 -24.77 -24.38
N VAL A 58 -28.00 -25.58 -23.87
CA VAL A 58 -28.02 -26.05 -22.47
C VAL A 58 -26.83 -26.97 -22.17
N ALA A 59 -26.46 -27.87 -23.09
CA ALA A 59 -25.31 -28.75 -22.91
C ALA A 59 -23.98 -27.97 -22.92
N HIS A 60 -23.84 -27.00 -23.83
CA HIS A 60 -22.62 -26.20 -23.97
C HIS A 60 -22.46 -25.18 -22.83
N SER A 61 -23.56 -24.54 -22.38
CA SER A 61 -23.53 -23.67 -21.20
C SER A 61 -23.18 -24.43 -19.91
N LYS A 62 -23.69 -25.65 -19.74
CA LYS A 62 -23.27 -26.57 -18.66
C LYS A 62 -21.78 -26.89 -18.73
N GLN A 63 -21.22 -27.09 -19.93
CA GLN A 63 -19.78 -27.33 -20.09
C GLN A 63 -18.94 -26.10 -19.71
N ILE A 64 -19.32 -24.89 -20.14
CA ILE A 64 -18.63 -23.65 -19.75
C ILE A 64 -18.66 -23.46 -18.23
N LEU A 65 -19.81 -23.73 -17.59
CA LEU A 65 -19.94 -23.62 -16.15
C LEU A 65 -19.02 -24.62 -15.43
N ARG A 66 -18.93 -25.86 -15.91
CA ARG A 66 -17.98 -26.86 -15.39
C ARG A 66 -16.54 -26.40 -15.51
N ASP A 67 -16.13 -25.94 -16.70
CA ASP A 67 -14.76 -25.44 -16.94
C ASP A 67 -14.43 -24.24 -16.02
N LEU A 68 -15.38 -23.32 -15.80
CA LEU A 68 -15.21 -22.19 -14.88
C LEU A 68 -15.09 -22.62 -13.41
N ILE A 69 -15.87 -23.63 -13.00
CA ILE A 69 -15.80 -24.22 -11.66
C ILE A 69 -14.44 -24.91 -11.47
N GLU A 70 -13.99 -25.72 -12.42
CA GLU A 70 -12.68 -26.37 -12.40
C GLU A 70 -11.54 -25.36 -12.29
N LEU A 71 -11.61 -24.26 -13.04
CA LEU A 71 -10.62 -23.18 -12.94
C LEU A 71 -10.64 -22.47 -11.60
N LYS A 72 -11.82 -22.27 -11.01
CA LYS A 72 -11.93 -21.67 -9.69
C LYS A 72 -11.35 -22.60 -8.63
N ILE A 73 -11.60 -23.90 -8.74
CA ILE A 73 -11.00 -24.94 -7.88
C ILE A 73 -9.48 -24.95 -8.06
N GLU A 74 -8.95 -24.95 -9.29
CA GLU A 74 -7.50 -24.95 -9.55
C GLU A 74 -6.82 -23.68 -9.00
N LYS A 75 -7.43 -22.51 -9.18
CA LYS A 75 -6.94 -21.23 -8.61
C LYS A 75 -6.94 -21.24 -7.10
N LEU A 76 -8.01 -21.75 -6.47
CA LEU A 76 -8.10 -21.87 -5.01
C LEU A 76 -7.07 -22.86 -4.48
N ALA A 77 -6.93 -24.02 -5.12
CA ALA A 77 -5.93 -25.03 -4.76
C ALA A 77 -4.49 -24.51 -4.94
N LYS A 78 -4.22 -23.74 -5.99
CA LYS A 78 -2.92 -23.06 -6.16
C LYS A 78 -2.68 -22.05 -5.04
N THR A 79 -3.66 -21.19 -4.77
CA THR A 79 -3.56 -20.18 -3.71
C THR A 79 -3.31 -20.85 -2.35
N GLN A 80 -3.96 -21.98 -2.08
CA GLN A 80 -3.78 -22.74 -0.85
C GLN A 80 -2.37 -23.35 -0.77
N ARG A 81 -1.90 -23.99 -1.85
CA ARG A 81 -0.52 -24.51 -1.93
C ARG A 81 0.53 -23.43 -1.75
N ASP A 82 0.34 -22.27 -2.38
CA ASP A 82 1.25 -21.13 -2.26
C ASP A 82 1.26 -20.58 -0.83
N LYS A 83 0.09 -20.54 -0.16
CA LYS A 83 -0.02 -20.18 1.27
C LYS A 83 0.72 -21.16 2.16
N GLU A 84 0.49 -22.46 2.01
CA GLU A 84 1.17 -23.51 2.79
C GLU A 84 2.68 -23.47 2.60
N ARG A 85 3.12 -23.32 1.34
CA ARG A 85 4.54 -23.13 1.01
C ARG A 85 5.11 -21.86 1.64
N SER A 86 4.35 -20.76 1.67
CA SER A 86 4.80 -19.53 2.32
C SER A 86 4.97 -19.71 3.82
N ILE A 87 4.07 -20.44 4.48
CA ILE A 87 4.13 -20.73 5.92
C ILE A 87 5.36 -21.56 6.24
N SER A 88 5.60 -22.65 5.50
CA SER A 88 6.77 -23.52 5.73
C SER A 88 8.09 -22.78 5.50
N LEU A 89 8.16 -21.94 4.46
CA LEU A 89 9.33 -21.08 4.20
C LEU A 89 9.56 -20.08 5.35
N ILE A 90 8.50 -19.43 5.85
CA ILE A 90 8.61 -18.49 6.98
C ILE A 90 9.06 -19.22 8.26
N GLU A 91 8.62 -20.47 8.46
CA GLU A 91 8.97 -21.25 9.63
C GLU A 91 10.44 -21.66 9.66
N ALA A 92 11.04 -21.93 8.50
CA ALA A 92 12.44 -22.29 8.33
C ALA A 92 13.41 -21.10 8.46
N LEU A 93 12.91 -19.85 8.51
CA LEU A 93 13.77 -18.67 8.59
C LEU A 93 14.34 -18.47 10.01
N PRO A 94 15.52 -17.83 10.12
CA PRO A 94 16.07 -17.37 11.39
C PRO A 94 15.07 -16.50 12.16
N LEU A 95 15.08 -16.59 13.49
CA LEU A 95 14.07 -15.98 14.36
C LEU A 95 13.81 -14.49 14.08
N GLN A 96 14.86 -13.70 13.81
CA GLN A 96 14.74 -12.28 13.53
C GLN A 96 14.03 -11.98 12.19
N ALA A 97 14.39 -12.69 11.12
CA ALA A 97 13.76 -12.58 9.81
C ALA A 97 12.32 -13.10 9.83
N LYS A 98 12.08 -14.21 10.55
CA LYS A 98 10.74 -14.79 10.78
C LYS A 98 9.81 -13.78 11.46
N ARG A 99 10.27 -13.11 12.54
CA ARG A 99 9.49 -12.08 13.23
C ARG A 99 9.17 -10.88 12.32
N ALA A 100 10.14 -10.39 11.56
CA ALA A 100 9.94 -9.27 10.64
C ALA A 100 8.90 -9.61 9.56
N ILE A 101 9.06 -10.75 8.89
CA ILE A 101 8.16 -11.16 7.82
C ILE A 101 6.75 -11.45 8.35
N LYS A 102 6.60 -12.11 9.50
CA LYS A 102 5.29 -12.33 10.11
C LYS A 102 4.54 -11.01 10.36
N ARG A 103 5.21 -10.01 10.96
CA ARG A 103 4.61 -8.68 11.16
C ARG A 103 4.17 -8.02 9.85
N ILE A 104 4.98 -8.12 8.80
CA ILE A 104 4.68 -7.52 7.49
C ILE A 104 3.49 -8.20 6.82
N VAL A 105 3.40 -9.54 6.93
CA VAL A 105 2.29 -10.34 6.38
C VAL A 105 1.00 -10.04 7.14
N GLU A 106 1.04 -10.06 8.49
CA GLU A 106 -0.11 -9.75 9.34
C GLU A 106 -0.57 -8.30 9.18
N GLY A 107 0.37 -7.35 9.06
CA GLY A 107 0.11 -5.93 8.87
C GLY A 107 -0.20 -5.50 7.43
N ASN A 108 -0.15 -6.43 6.46
CA ASN A 108 -0.35 -6.15 5.04
C ASN A 108 0.51 -4.98 4.50
N ALA A 109 1.79 -4.94 4.88
CA ALA A 109 2.71 -3.81 4.61
C ALA A 109 3.53 -3.94 3.30
N SER A 110 3.01 -4.69 2.30
CA SER A 110 3.76 -5.02 1.07
C SER A 110 3.16 -4.45 -0.22
N GLN A 111 2.15 -3.59 -0.12
CA GLN A 111 1.41 -3.07 -1.28
C GLN A 111 2.24 -2.13 -2.15
N TRP A 112 3.23 -1.44 -1.57
CA TRP A 112 4.19 -0.61 -2.28
C TRP A 112 5.03 -1.37 -3.33
N LEU A 113 5.08 -2.71 -3.30
CA LEU A 113 5.76 -3.53 -4.31
C LEU A 113 4.91 -3.81 -5.56
N SER A 114 3.60 -3.61 -5.47
CA SER A 114 2.67 -3.88 -6.59
C SER A 114 2.31 -2.63 -7.38
N VAL A 115 2.77 -1.45 -6.96
CA VAL A 115 2.43 -0.19 -7.63
C VAL A 115 3.43 0.17 -8.72
N ILE A 116 2.95 0.92 -9.69
CA ILE A 116 3.79 1.52 -10.73
C ILE A 116 4.51 2.72 -10.10
N PRO A 117 5.85 2.79 -10.14
CA PRO A 117 6.61 3.87 -9.51
C PRO A 117 6.58 5.14 -10.37
N LEU A 118 5.47 5.87 -10.32
CA LEU A 118 5.28 7.13 -11.04
C LEU A 118 5.69 8.33 -10.16
N ALA A 119 6.56 9.19 -10.68
CA ALA A 119 7.00 10.41 -9.99
C ALA A 119 5.88 11.44 -9.85
N ALA A 120 4.99 11.56 -10.85
CA ALA A 120 3.82 12.44 -10.79
C ALA A 120 2.91 12.11 -9.59
N ASP A 121 2.87 10.84 -9.20
CA ASP A 121 2.07 10.35 -8.09
C ASP A 121 2.88 10.33 -6.79
N ASN A 122 4.11 10.84 -6.77
CA ASN A 122 5.02 10.75 -5.62
C ASN A 122 5.21 9.28 -5.14
N LEU A 123 5.18 8.31 -6.06
CA LEU A 123 5.33 6.87 -5.81
C LEU A 123 6.70 6.33 -6.24
N ASP A 124 7.58 7.19 -6.74
CA ASP A 124 8.94 6.85 -7.10
C ASP A 124 9.84 6.77 -5.85
N LEU A 125 10.76 5.81 -5.90
CA LEU A 125 11.79 5.63 -4.89
C LEU A 125 13.15 5.65 -5.58
N SER A 126 14.12 6.32 -4.95
CA SER A 126 15.50 6.22 -5.37
C SER A 126 16.00 4.77 -5.27
N THR A 127 17.03 4.44 -6.05
CA THR A 127 17.60 3.08 -6.07
C THR A 127 18.09 2.62 -4.68
N THR A 128 18.54 3.56 -3.84
CA THR A 128 18.97 3.29 -2.46
C THR A 128 17.77 3.05 -1.55
N GLN A 129 16.74 3.91 -1.61
CA GLN A 129 15.49 3.74 -0.86
C GLN A 129 14.86 2.36 -1.12
N PHE A 130 14.76 1.97 -2.40
CA PHE A 130 14.19 0.68 -2.78
C PHE A 130 15.02 -0.51 -2.25
N ARG A 131 16.34 -0.49 -2.44
CA ARG A 131 17.24 -1.57 -1.97
C ARG A 131 17.26 -1.67 -0.45
N ASP A 132 17.22 -0.55 0.26
CA ASP A 132 17.21 -0.52 1.72
C ASP A 132 15.88 -1.08 2.25
N ALA A 133 14.75 -0.67 1.66
CA ALA A 133 13.42 -1.18 2.02
C ALA A 133 13.29 -2.70 1.79
N ILE A 134 13.76 -3.22 0.64
CA ILE A 134 13.80 -4.66 0.38
C ILE A 134 14.69 -5.38 1.39
N SER A 135 15.88 -4.84 1.66
CA SER A 135 16.82 -5.46 2.60
C SER A 135 16.19 -5.57 3.99
N MET A 136 15.61 -4.47 4.49
CA MET A 136 14.94 -4.43 5.79
C MET A 136 13.72 -5.33 5.87
N ARG A 137 12.91 -5.39 4.81
CA ARG A 137 11.73 -6.28 4.72
C ARG A 137 12.09 -7.75 4.95
N TYR A 138 13.24 -8.19 4.46
CA TYR A 138 13.72 -9.56 4.63
C TYR A 138 14.70 -9.74 5.81
N GLY A 139 14.78 -8.76 6.72
CA GLY A 139 15.65 -8.83 7.89
C GLY A 139 17.15 -8.80 7.56
N ARG A 140 17.53 -8.32 6.38
CA ARG A 140 18.93 -8.17 5.94
C ARG A 140 19.42 -6.76 6.25
N LYS A 141 20.71 -6.63 6.54
CA LYS A 141 21.35 -5.33 6.74
C LYS A 141 21.45 -4.59 5.38
N PRO A 142 21.05 -3.32 5.28
CA PRO A 142 21.27 -2.49 4.10
C PRO A 142 22.76 -2.43 3.72
N SER A 143 23.06 -2.45 2.42
CA SER A 143 24.45 -2.39 1.93
C SER A 143 25.03 -0.99 2.08
N ASN A 144 26.36 -0.89 2.16
CA ASN A 144 27.08 0.38 2.17
C ASN A 144 26.67 1.36 3.29
N LEU A 145 26.31 0.83 4.47
CA LEU A 145 26.19 1.66 5.67
C LEU A 145 27.60 2.11 6.11
N PRO A 146 27.79 3.37 6.54
CA PRO A 146 29.08 3.82 7.06
C PRO A 146 29.46 2.98 8.28
N THR A 147 30.74 2.91 8.65
CA THR A 147 31.18 2.12 9.81
C THR A 147 30.90 2.82 11.14
N LYS A 148 31.00 4.15 11.16
CA LYS A 148 30.74 5.01 12.32
C LYS A 148 29.71 6.08 11.98
N CYS A 149 28.98 6.50 12.99
CA CYS A 149 28.06 7.63 12.94
C CYS A 149 28.83 8.95 12.86
N ASP A 150 28.49 9.81 11.91
CA ASP A 150 29.14 11.10 11.69
C ASP A 150 28.71 12.20 12.67
N GLY A 151 27.75 11.92 13.57
CA GLY A 151 27.28 12.85 14.59
C GLY A 151 27.59 12.44 16.05
N CYS A 152 27.68 11.16 16.37
CA CYS A 152 28.01 10.68 17.72
C CYS A 152 29.12 9.62 17.75
N GLU A 153 29.74 9.32 16.62
CA GLU A 153 30.91 8.43 16.47
C GLU A 153 30.71 6.95 16.87
N ALA A 154 29.53 6.59 17.37
CA ALA A 154 29.14 5.22 17.67
C ALA A 154 29.16 4.32 16.42
N VAL A 155 29.30 3.01 16.62
CA VAL A 155 29.24 2.02 15.55
C VAL A 155 27.88 2.08 14.86
N MET A 156 27.89 2.21 13.54
CA MET A 156 26.68 2.35 12.75
C MET A 156 26.01 0.98 12.54
N THR A 157 25.15 0.63 13.50
CA THR A 157 24.19 -0.48 13.37
C THR A 157 22.86 0.03 12.81
N LEU A 158 22.03 -0.87 12.28
CA LEU A 158 20.68 -0.51 11.83
C LEU A 158 19.88 0.14 12.97
N ASN A 159 19.96 -0.44 14.18
CA ASN A 159 19.28 0.09 15.36
C ASN A 159 19.82 1.47 15.76
N HIS A 160 21.14 1.68 15.68
CA HIS A 160 21.73 2.98 15.92
C HIS A 160 21.24 4.01 14.90
N ALA A 161 21.28 3.67 13.61
CA ALA A 161 20.89 4.58 12.53
C ALA A 161 19.45 5.10 12.70
N LEU A 162 18.53 4.21 13.07
CA LEU A 162 17.11 4.50 13.25
C LEU A 162 16.78 5.29 14.54
N ASN A 163 17.60 5.18 15.58
CA ASN A 163 17.35 5.80 16.89
C ASN A 163 18.26 6.99 17.22
N CYS A 164 19.30 7.25 16.41
CA CYS A 164 20.26 8.30 16.68
C CYS A 164 19.59 9.69 16.66
N LYS A 165 19.72 10.42 17.78
CA LYS A 165 19.12 11.76 17.93
C LYS A 165 19.96 12.89 17.33
N LYS A 166 21.18 12.59 16.84
CA LYS A 166 22.05 13.60 16.20
C LYS A 166 21.53 13.94 14.80
N GLY A 167 21.66 15.21 14.41
CA GLY A 167 21.22 15.73 13.11
C GLY A 167 19.71 15.85 12.90
N GLY A 168 18.88 15.62 13.93
CA GLY A 168 17.42 15.79 13.82
C GLY A 168 16.72 14.79 12.88
N LEU A 169 17.41 13.75 12.39
CA LEU A 169 16.89 12.82 11.39
C LEU A 169 15.67 12.02 11.86
N VAL A 170 15.58 11.77 13.17
CA VAL A 170 14.41 11.11 13.77
C VAL A 170 13.17 11.99 13.62
N LYS A 171 13.28 13.29 13.97
CA LYS A 171 12.21 14.29 13.85
C LYS A 171 11.79 14.44 12.38
N ARG A 172 12.75 14.67 11.48
CA ARG A 172 12.49 14.77 10.03
C ARG A 172 11.80 13.52 9.46
N GLY A 173 12.18 12.33 9.92
CA GLY A 173 11.47 11.11 9.54
C GLY A 173 10.04 11.03 10.07
N HIS A 174 9.73 11.62 11.23
CA HIS A 174 8.34 11.71 11.70
C HIS A 174 7.55 12.74 10.90
N ASP A 175 8.14 13.90 10.65
CA ASP A 175 7.54 14.96 9.84
C ASP A 175 7.18 14.42 8.44
N GLN A 176 8.07 13.65 7.81
CA GLN A 176 7.80 12.99 6.53
C GLN A 176 6.51 12.14 6.52
N VAL A 177 6.24 11.39 7.59
CA VAL A 177 5.03 10.56 7.70
C VAL A 177 3.82 11.42 8.08
N ARG A 178 4.00 12.38 8.99
CA ARG A 178 2.95 13.31 9.42
C ARG A 178 2.42 14.12 8.24
N ASP A 179 3.31 14.67 7.43
CA ASP A 179 2.95 15.57 6.34
C ASP A 179 2.20 14.80 5.24
N GLU A 180 2.64 13.60 4.90
CA GLU A 180 1.90 12.72 3.97
C GLU A 180 0.50 12.40 4.52
N VAL A 181 0.40 12.03 5.80
CA VAL A 181 -0.90 11.74 6.44
C VAL A 181 -1.80 12.99 6.47
N ALA A 182 -1.22 14.16 6.69
CA ALA A 182 -1.95 15.42 6.67
C ALA A 182 -2.48 15.76 5.28
N GLU A 183 -1.70 15.55 4.22
CA GLU A 183 -2.16 15.73 2.84
C GLU A 183 -3.33 14.79 2.51
N LEU A 184 -3.23 13.51 2.91
CA LEU A 184 -4.35 12.58 2.75
C LEU A 184 -5.58 13.03 3.54
N ALA A 185 -5.39 13.51 4.76
CA ALA A 185 -6.46 14.00 5.62
C ALA A 185 -7.13 15.26 5.05
N LYS A 186 -6.39 16.18 4.42
CA LYS A 186 -6.95 17.37 3.74
C LYS A 186 -7.89 17.00 2.59
N LEU A 187 -7.64 15.88 1.90
CA LEU A 187 -8.54 15.36 0.88
C LEU A 187 -9.84 14.82 1.52
N ALA A 188 -9.74 14.20 2.70
CA ALA A 188 -10.85 13.55 3.38
C ALA A 188 -11.72 14.52 4.21
N TRP A 189 -11.14 15.50 4.89
CA TRP A 189 -11.85 16.38 5.82
C TRP A 189 -11.53 17.86 5.57
N ARG A 190 -12.45 18.75 5.97
CA ARG A 190 -12.23 20.20 5.93
C ARG A 190 -11.59 20.65 7.24
N GLY A 191 -10.75 21.69 7.18
CA GLY A 191 -10.12 22.27 8.38
C GLY A 191 -8.97 21.45 8.96
N VAL A 192 -8.37 20.55 8.16
CA VAL A 192 -7.14 19.85 8.57
C VAL A 192 -5.97 20.82 8.56
N MET A 193 -5.46 21.11 9.74
CA MET A 193 -4.26 21.90 9.94
C MET A 193 -3.14 20.98 10.42
N VAL A 194 -1.97 21.05 9.79
CA VAL A 194 -0.74 20.56 10.43
C VAL A 194 -0.45 21.54 11.53
N GLU A 195 -0.32 21.06 12.77
CA GLU A 195 -0.08 21.90 13.93
C GLU A 195 1.06 22.90 13.62
N PRO A 196 0.81 24.22 13.69
CA PRO A 196 1.87 25.20 13.53
C PRO A 196 2.89 24.97 14.65
N ILE A 197 4.18 25.13 14.36
CA ILE A 197 5.24 25.08 15.38
C ILE A 197 4.84 26.06 16.48
N MET A 198 4.33 25.57 17.60
CA MET A 198 4.11 26.38 18.78
C MET A 198 5.50 26.71 19.33
N LEU A 199 5.94 27.96 19.13
CA LEU A 199 7.08 28.49 19.87
C LEU A 199 6.75 28.37 21.36
N GLU A 200 7.73 27.88 22.12
CA GLU A 200 7.61 27.63 23.56
C GLU A 200 6.98 28.85 24.26
N SER A 201 5.91 28.64 25.03
CA SER A 201 5.57 29.55 26.11
C SER A 201 6.78 29.63 27.04
N GLY A 202 7.12 30.83 27.51
CA GLY A 202 8.33 31.15 28.30
C GLY A 202 8.46 30.44 29.66
N ASP A 203 7.71 29.38 29.89
CA ASP A 203 7.45 28.75 31.19
C ASP A 203 8.12 27.37 31.30
N GLY A 204 8.91 26.96 30.29
CA GLY A 204 9.76 25.76 30.37
C GLY A 204 9.01 24.41 30.34
N THR A 205 7.74 24.38 29.94
CA THR A 205 7.00 23.13 29.70
C THR A 205 7.34 22.54 28.33
N PRO A 206 7.81 21.28 28.24
CA PRO A 206 8.31 20.72 26.99
C PRO A 206 7.19 20.51 25.96
N GLY A 207 7.34 21.21 24.82
CA GLY A 207 6.43 21.16 23.67
C GLY A 207 6.27 19.79 23.00
N LEU A 208 5.22 19.72 22.19
CA LEU A 208 4.75 18.55 21.46
C LEU A 208 5.78 18.13 20.40
N ILE A 209 6.39 16.96 20.59
CA ILE A 209 7.34 16.34 19.65
C ILE A 209 7.02 14.85 19.63
N ALA A 210 6.35 14.38 18.59
CA ALA A 210 5.95 12.98 18.47
C ALA A 210 7.17 12.12 18.14
N ASP A 211 7.65 11.31 19.09
CA ASP A 211 8.71 10.31 18.88
C ASP A 211 8.11 8.92 18.57
N ILE A 212 8.50 8.27 17.47
CA ILE A 212 8.20 6.85 17.20
C ILE A 212 9.16 5.97 18.00
N LYS A 213 8.60 5.15 18.90
CA LYS A 213 9.20 3.93 19.45
C LYS A 213 8.13 2.82 19.46
N VAL A 214 8.55 1.56 19.68
CA VAL A 214 7.77 0.34 19.43
C VAL A 214 6.57 0.17 20.37
N GLN A 215 5.62 -0.61 19.84
CA GLN A 215 4.19 -0.82 20.10
C GLN A 215 3.75 -0.93 21.57
N ASP A 216 2.58 -0.36 21.84
CA ASP A 216 1.86 -0.18 23.12
C ASP A 216 2.48 0.76 24.16
N GLU A 217 3.74 0.58 24.56
CA GLU A 217 4.37 1.49 25.54
C GLU A 217 4.54 2.90 24.96
N ALA A 218 4.93 3.01 23.70
CA ALA A 218 5.03 4.31 23.03
C ALA A 218 3.67 4.95 22.79
N ALA A 219 2.63 4.16 22.48
CA ALA A 219 1.27 4.67 22.36
C ALA A 219 0.81 5.23 23.71
N ARG A 220 0.97 4.47 24.80
CA ARG A 220 0.70 4.92 26.17
C ARG A 220 1.50 6.15 26.58
N ALA A 221 2.79 6.20 26.26
CA ALA A 221 3.64 7.35 26.55
C ALA A 221 3.19 8.60 25.78
N LYS A 222 2.74 8.44 24.52
CA LYS A 222 2.18 9.55 23.74
C LYS A 222 0.82 10.00 24.30
N HIS A 223 -0.08 9.09 24.61
CA HIS A 223 -1.35 9.38 25.27
C HIS A 223 -1.15 10.13 26.59
N HIS A 224 -0.31 9.60 27.47
CA HIS A 224 0.06 10.26 28.73
C HIS A 224 0.62 11.68 28.53
N LYS A 225 1.32 11.93 27.42
CA LYS A 225 1.88 13.24 27.13
C LYS A 225 0.87 14.21 26.51
N TYR A 226 -0.11 13.71 25.76
CA TYR A 226 -0.89 14.52 24.81
C TYR A 226 -2.40 14.55 25.04
N ASP A 227 -2.96 13.62 25.82
CA ASP A 227 -4.40 13.53 25.99
C ASP A 227 -4.97 14.77 26.68
N GLY A 228 -4.32 15.28 27.74
CA GLY A 228 -4.79 16.49 28.43
C GLY A 228 -4.86 17.72 27.51
N ALA A 229 -3.80 17.97 26.72
CA ALA A 229 -3.78 19.08 25.77
C ALA A 229 -4.80 18.90 24.62
N ALA A 230 -5.05 17.66 24.20
CA ALA A 230 -6.08 17.37 23.20
C ALA A 230 -7.49 17.61 23.75
N GLU A 231 -7.75 17.19 24.99
CA GLU A 231 -9.03 17.40 25.68
C GLU A 231 -9.32 18.90 25.91
N ASP A 232 -8.30 19.69 26.28
CA ASP A 232 -8.42 21.14 26.43
C ASP A 232 -8.84 21.83 25.12
N LEU A 233 -8.36 21.30 23.98
CA LEU A 233 -8.74 21.74 22.64
C LEU A 233 -10.04 21.09 22.12
N ARG A 234 -10.75 20.34 22.98
CA ARG A 234 -11.95 19.54 22.63
C ARG A 234 -11.71 18.57 21.45
N GLY A 235 -10.48 18.10 21.32
CA GLY A 235 -10.03 17.18 20.29
C GLY A 235 -9.72 15.79 20.83
N SER A 236 -9.37 14.89 19.92
CA SER A 236 -8.90 13.54 20.24
C SER A 236 -7.51 13.32 19.66
N PHE A 237 -6.59 12.74 20.44
CA PHE A 237 -5.26 12.42 19.97
C PHE A 237 -5.21 11.04 19.30
N THR A 238 -4.59 10.94 18.12
CA THR A 238 -4.28 9.66 17.46
C THR A 238 -2.79 9.54 17.19
N PRO A 239 -2.08 8.58 17.82
CA PRO A 239 -0.65 8.41 17.57
C PRO A 239 -0.39 7.75 16.22
N LEU A 240 0.31 8.48 15.35
CA LEU A 240 0.82 7.98 14.06
C LEU A 240 2.06 7.09 14.27
N ILE A 241 1.86 5.89 14.81
CA ILE A 241 2.94 4.91 15.06
C ILE A 241 2.95 3.88 13.93
N THR A 242 4.13 3.67 13.36
CA THR A 242 4.38 2.67 12.30
C THR A 242 5.73 2.00 12.51
N SER A 243 5.85 0.75 12.06
CA SER A 243 7.11 0.03 12.02
C SER A 243 7.99 0.56 10.87
N CYS A 244 9.29 0.26 10.91
CA CYS A 244 10.19 0.66 9.81
C CYS A 244 9.89 -0.08 8.50
N GLU A 245 9.13 -1.18 8.57
CA GLU A 245 8.66 -1.95 7.43
C GLU A 245 7.26 -1.50 6.94
N GLY A 246 6.65 -0.49 7.57
CA GLY A 246 5.35 0.08 7.18
C GLY A 246 4.13 -0.56 7.84
N VAL A 247 4.30 -1.32 8.93
CA VAL A 247 3.19 -1.89 9.69
C VAL A 247 2.61 -0.85 10.65
N LEU A 248 1.33 -0.52 10.48
CA LEU A 248 0.66 0.52 11.28
C LEU A 248 0.28 0.00 12.67
N HIS A 249 0.37 0.86 13.68
CA HIS A 249 -0.23 0.62 14.99
C HIS A 249 -1.77 0.56 14.91
N ARG A 250 -2.42 -0.07 15.88
CA ARG A 250 -3.88 -0.27 15.89
C ARG A 250 -4.66 1.03 15.69
N GLU A 251 -4.32 2.07 16.44
CA GLU A 251 -5.00 3.38 16.34
C GLU A 251 -4.74 4.09 15.01
N PHE A 252 -3.50 4.07 14.52
CA PHE A 252 -3.21 4.63 13.20
C PHE A 252 -3.94 3.84 12.08
N SER A 253 -4.07 2.52 12.23
CA SER A 253 -4.85 1.70 11.29
C SER A 253 -6.35 2.00 11.36
N MET A 254 -6.90 2.36 12.53
CA MET A 254 -8.29 2.81 12.66
C MET A 254 -8.49 4.17 11.97
N PHE A 255 -7.56 5.11 12.17
CA PHE A 255 -7.56 6.38 11.45
C PHE A 255 -7.49 6.18 9.94
N GLU A 256 -6.59 5.31 9.47
CA GLU A 256 -6.46 4.97 8.05
C GLU A 256 -7.77 4.40 7.47
N LYS A 257 -8.49 3.57 8.22
CA LYS A 257 -9.80 3.05 7.79
C LYS A 257 -10.83 4.18 7.66
N ASN A 258 -10.95 5.05 8.64
CA ASN A 258 -11.90 6.17 8.62
C ASN A 258 -11.60 7.14 7.47
N LEU A 259 -10.31 7.42 7.24
CA LEU A 259 -9.81 8.21 6.13
C LEU A 259 -10.24 7.60 4.79
N VAL A 260 -9.98 6.30 4.61
CA VAL A 260 -10.33 5.56 3.40
C VAL A 260 -11.83 5.54 3.15
N ASP A 261 -12.64 5.32 4.20
CA ASP A 261 -14.10 5.27 4.07
C ASP A 261 -14.63 6.64 3.61
N THR A 262 -14.15 7.72 4.24
CA THR A 262 -14.51 9.09 3.86
C THR A 262 -14.13 9.43 2.41
N LEU A 263 -12.92 9.03 1.98
CA LEU A 263 -12.45 9.25 0.61
C LEU A 263 -13.21 8.37 -0.40
N SER A 264 -13.55 7.14 -0.04
CA SER A 264 -14.34 6.22 -0.86
C SER A 264 -15.70 6.83 -1.19
N ASP A 265 -16.37 7.38 -0.18
CA ASP A 265 -17.67 8.02 -0.34
C ASP A 265 -17.57 9.30 -1.18
N LYS A 266 -16.56 10.15 -0.91
CA LYS A 266 -16.34 11.39 -1.67
C LYS A 266 -16.01 11.16 -3.14
N TRP A 267 -15.19 10.15 -3.44
CA TRP A 267 -14.74 9.87 -4.80
C TRP A 267 -15.67 8.92 -5.56
N GLY A 268 -16.64 8.30 -4.89
CA GLY A 268 -17.52 7.28 -5.48
C GLY A 268 -16.75 6.05 -5.99
N LYS A 269 -15.56 5.78 -5.44
CA LYS A 269 -14.71 4.65 -5.84
C LYS A 269 -14.85 3.48 -4.87
N PRO A 270 -14.58 2.23 -5.29
CA PRO A 270 -14.58 1.10 -4.38
C PRO A 270 -13.54 1.28 -3.28
N ARG A 271 -13.95 1.00 -2.03
CA ARG A 271 -13.10 1.10 -0.84
C ARG A 271 -11.75 0.39 -1.00
N SER A 272 -11.71 -0.76 -1.69
CA SER A 272 -10.49 -1.52 -1.93
C SER A 272 -9.44 -0.74 -2.74
N VAL A 273 -9.88 0.04 -3.72
CA VAL A 273 -9.01 0.86 -4.59
C VAL A 273 -8.44 2.02 -3.77
N VAL A 274 -9.30 2.74 -3.05
CA VAL A 274 -8.91 3.87 -2.19
C VAL A 274 -8.00 3.41 -1.05
N ALA A 275 -8.29 2.26 -0.43
CA ALA A 275 -7.44 1.66 0.59
C ALA A 275 -6.06 1.30 0.05
N GLY A 276 -5.99 0.69 -1.15
CA GLY A 276 -4.73 0.36 -1.80
C GLY A 276 -3.88 1.61 -2.05
N TRP A 277 -4.51 2.66 -2.59
CA TRP A 277 -3.85 3.94 -2.84
C TRP A 277 -3.34 4.62 -1.56
N ALA A 278 -4.20 4.78 -0.54
CA ALA A 278 -3.83 5.44 0.72
C ALA A 278 -2.72 4.70 1.46
N LYS A 279 -2.77 3.35 1.49
CA LYS A 279 -1.73 2.54 2.13
C LYS A 279 -0.39 2.66 1.43
N VAL A 280 -0.39 2.68 0.10
CA VAL A 280 0.85 2.83 -0.66
C VAL A 280 1.49 4.18 -0.37
N LYS A 281 0.70 5.27 -0.33
CA LYS A 281 1.19 6.61 0.03
C LYS A 281 1.87 6.64 1.39
N ILE A 282 1.22 6.08 2.41
CA ILE A 282 1.79 5.96 3.76
C ILE A 282 3.05 5.09 3.75
N GLN A 283 3.06 3.98 3.02
CA GLN A 283 4.23 3.09 2.92
C GLN A 283 5.42 3.77 2.25
N MET A 284 5.20 4.55 1.18
CA MET A 284 6.25 5.32 0.52
C MET A 284 6.84 6.38 1.46
N ALA A 285 5.99 7.09 2.21
CA ALA A 285 6.46 8.05 3.22
C ALA A 285 7.29 7.38 4.32
N VAL A 286 6.90 6.18 4.78
CA VAL A 286 7.70 5.40 5.75
C VAL A 286 9.06 4.99 5.17
N ILE A 287 9.11 4.53 3.92
CA ILE A 287 10.38 4.15 3.27
C ILE A 287 11.31 5.37 3.16
N ARG A 288 10.76 6.54 2.78
CA ARG A 288 11.52 7.80 2.74
C ARG A 288 12.01 8.22 4.11
N ALA A 289 11.15 8.16 5.13
CA ALA A 289 11.49 8.46 6.52
C ALA A 289 12.61 7.56 7.06
N VAL A 290 12.57 6.26 6.74
CA VAL A 290 13.63 5.31 7.08
C VAL A 290 14.91 5.65 6.33
N SER A 291 14.84 5.94 5.04
CA SER A 291 16.01 6.27 4.24
C SER A 291 16.72 7.53 4.73
N ILE A 292 15.97 8.58 5.12
CA ILE A 292 16.51 9.78 5.79
C ILE A 292 17.36 9.37 6.99
N ARG A 293 16.81 8.50 7.85
CA ARG A 293 17.53 8.01 9.04
C ARG A 293 18.72 7.13 8.69
N LEU A 294 18.71 6.37 7.61
CA LEU A 294 19.83 5.49 7.28
C LEU A 294 20.99 6.22 6.62
N ARG A 295 20.69 7.14 5.69
CA ARG A 295 21.65 7.63 4.70
C ARG A 295 22.09 9.06 4.91
N GLU A 296 21.31 9.90 5.59
CA GLU A 296 21.64 11.31 5.70
C GLU A 296 22.69 11.61 6.78
N SER A 297 23.36 12.75 6.59
CA SER A 297 24.39 13.24 7.52
C SER A 297 23.77 13.66 8.85
N ARG A 298 24.43 13.30 9.94
CA ARG A 298 24.05 13.70 11.30
C ARG A 298 24.88 14.86 11.82
N ARG A 299 25.72 15.44 10.96
CA ARG A 299 26.51 16.63 11.31
C ARG A 299 25.57 17.83 11.41
N PRO A 300 25.78 18.70 12.42
CA PRO A 300 25.10 19.98 12.43
C PRO A 300 25.55 20.78 11.20
N LEU A 301 24.59 21.32 10.43
CA LEU A 301 24.87 22.25 9.35
C LEU A 301 25.63 23.46 9.94
N ARG A 302 26.82 23.75 9.44
CA ARG A 302 27.59 24.93 9.89
C ARG A 302 26.88 26.19 9.42
N GLY A 303 26.67 27.15 10.32
CA GLY A 303 26.09 28.47 10.00
C GLY A 303 24.60 28.64 10.29
N ILE A 304 23.91 27.60 10.79
CA ILE A 304 22.50 27.69 11.17
C ILE A 304 22.39 27.91 12.70
N SER A 305 21.78 29.02 13.10
CA SER A 305 21.56 29.38 14.52
C SER A 305 20.75 28.30 15.24
N ARG A 306 20.78 28.26 16.58
CA ARG A 306 20.06 27.24 17.36
C ARG A 306 18.54 27.26 17.11
N LEU A 307 17.95 28.44 16.88
CA LEU A 307 16.56 28.60 16.48
C LEU A 307 16.30 28.09 15.06
N GLU A 308 17.17 28.40 14.10
CA GLU A 308 17.03 27.86 12.74
C GLU A 308 17.32 26.34 12.72
N ARG A 309 18.02 25.74 13.68
CA ARG A 309 18.12 24.27 13.74
C ARG A 309 16.81 23.58 14.11
N GLU A 310 15.90 24.29 14.77
CA GLU A 310 14.57 23.81 15.14
C GLU A 310 13.50 24.17 14.10
N VAL A 311 13.70 25.27 13.36
CA VAL A 311 12.78 25.85 12.36
C VAL A 311 13.16 25.50 10.91
N ASN A 312 14.45 25.38 10.59
CA ASN A 312 14.98 25.22 9.21
C ASN A 312 14.98 23.76 8.73
N CYS A 313 14.12 22.92 9.32
CA CYS A 313 13.76 21.62 8.76
C CYS A 313 12.75 21.71 7.60
N GLY A 314 12.43 22.93 7.16
CA GLY A 314 11.58 23.23 5.99
C GLY A 314 12.26 24.13 4.96
N VAL A 315 13.53 23.87 4.59
CA VAL A 315 14.04 24.45 3.34
C VAL A 315 13.40 23.68 2.19
N ASP A 316 12.37 24.32 1.68
CA ASP A 316 11.75 24.13 0.38
C ASP A 316 12.86 24.00 -0.69
N LEU A 317 13.20 22.76 -1.05
CA LEU A 317 13.85 22.51 -2.34
C LEU A 317 12.74 22.60 -3.37
N GLY A 318 12.51 23.82 -3.85
CA GLY A 318 11.44 24.20 -4.77
C GLY A 318 11.02 23.11 -5.74
N LEU A 319 9.97 22.38 -5.36
CA LEU A 319 9.10 21.67 -6.27
C LEU A 319 7.88 22.57 -6.42
N GLU A 320 7.79 23.16 -7.59
CA GLU A 320 6.73 24.05 -8.02
C GLU A 320 5.34 23.53 -7.63
N ASP A 321 4.53 24.47 -7.17
CA ASP A 321 3.07 24.48 -7.08
C ASP A 321 2.34 23.14 -7.23
N GLY A 322 1.75 22.72 -6.10
CA GLY A 322 0.70 21.72 -5.94
C GLY A 322 -0.05 21.31 -7.21
N ALA A 323 0.49 20.31 -7.90
CA ALA A 323 -0.33 19.46 -8.74
C ALA A 323 -1.30 18.68 -7.83
N PRO A 324 -2.61 18.65 -8.13
CA PRO A 324 -3.55 17.80 -7.40
C PRO A 324 -3.02 16.37 -7.40
N LEU A 325 -2.95 15.76 -6.22
CA LEU A 325 -2.59 14.35 -6.11
C LEU A 325 -3.47 13.55 -7.08
N PRO A 326 -2.86 12.80 -8.01
CA PRO A 326 -3.62 12.08 -9.02
C PRO A 326 -4.55 11.09 -8.33
N LEU A 327 -5.82 11.15 -8.74
CA LEU A 327 -6.85 10.25 -8.25
C LEU A 327 -6.42 8.80 -8.48
N PRO A 328 -6.84 7.84 -7.63
CA PRO A 328 -6.51 6.44 -7.84
C PRO A 328 -6.88 6.02 -9.26
N ILE A 329 -5.90 5.62 -10.08
CA ILE A 329 -6.13 5.20 -11.47
C ILE A 329 -6.67 3.75 -11.44
N ASP A 330 -7.66 3.47 -12.30
CA ASP A 330 -8.39 2.20 -12.38
C ASP A 330 -7.54 1.02 -12.91
#